data_AF-A0A3M7R613-F1
#
_entry.id   AF-A0A3M7R613-F1
#
_cell.length_a   1.000
_cell.length_b   1.000
_cell.length_c   1.000
_cell.angle_alpha   90.00
_cell.angle_beta   90.00
_cell.angle_gamma   90.00
#
_symmetry.space_group_name_H-M   'P 1'
#
loop_
_entity.id
_entity.type
_entity.pdbx_description
1 polymer ?
#
loop_
_entity_poly.entity_id
_entity_poly.type
_entity_poly.pdbx_seq_one_letter_code
_entity_poly.pdbx_strand_id
1 'polypeptide(L)'
;MQTYRVTINIDVTANKSAKKRVAIIGAGPAGLVSAKTALENGLVPVIFDRKSKPGGLWSAGTAIWDDMHTNVSKYSVMFSDFPWPKETSVIPSAKDVLRYLKCYIKQFKLNKRFRLNSNVESVKQMPNKKWKVTWTNYLTGELNSQVFDFLICSNGLHCRANLPQIKNSDKFCGIIMHSTDYRSHDERLKNKKIVVVGNSYSGVEISAHLVGHAFSVTNVFKRPYLVFPRLLKFEHEPGSFQIVPIDLFFGREITLSQKNPKEERDFKINLYKKLCPDQTNKKLAHPDMYYKLDNDEPIRESVTDNYYPYVKTGLVKPIKSEIKQFEKNGLVLENGLKILADVVIFCTGYKLCLDYFDHEVLKILKFDPNKSKMPILMYKYTVHPDLENLAMVGEINGLYFAGFEMQANWAIKLFCGTKKLPPRDVIDAELAKSELRRENAGDNQFPRGTYNKLIDELAEECDLLPDMDKIKMEDEELYRMMWENGTLPCHFCFNKNRDLSIKILREVDEIIKKNIDERLNKSTSLLARKLTRVGFKIMFFQTTSLNTIDSFCLLVLINRLVPLFIKDRLTLHLFKNKIKI
;
A
#
# COMPACT_ATOMS: atom_id res chain seq x y z
N MET A 1 -18.95 18.17 -21.54
CA MET A 1 -17.62 18.20 -22.20
C MET A 1 -17.28 19.65 -22.50
N GLN A 2 -16.43 20.28 -21.69
CA GLN A 2 -15.83 21.58 -22.01
C GLN A 2 -14.32 21.37 -22.06
N THR A 3 -13.76 21.57 -23.25
CA THR A 3 -12.32 21.50 -23.53
C THR A 3 -11.64 22.77 -23.06
N TYR A 4 -10.86 22.69 -21.98
CA TYR A 4 -9.95 23.75 -21.57
C TYR A 4 -8.68 23.67 -22.42
N ARG A 5 -8.47 24.64 -23.32
CA ARG A 5 -7.19 24.86 -24.01
C ARG A 5 -6.29 25.68 -23.11
N VAL A 6 -5.22 25.06 -22.61
CA VAL A 6 -4.10 25.76 -21.98
C VAL A 6 -3.19 26.25 -23.10
N THR A 7 -3.11 27.57 -23.29
CA THR A 7 -2.16 28.19 -24.21
C THR A 7 -0.82 28.34 -23.49
N ILE A 8 0.18 27.57 -23.92
CA ILE A 8 1.56 27.69 -23.42
C ILE A 8 2.26 28.71 -24.31
N ASN A 9 2.58 29.88 -23.77
CA ASN A 9 3.51 30.82 -24.41
C ASN A 9 4.92 30.22 -24.28
N ILE A 10 5.47 29.76 -25.39
CA ILE A 10 6.86 29.30 -25.48
C ILE A 10 7.67 30.50 -25.96
N ASP A 11 8.53 31.01 -25.08
CA ASP A 11 9.53 32.01 -25.43
C ASP A 11 10.55 31.41 -26.41
N VAL A 12 10.59 31.93 -27.64
CA VAL A 12 11.37 31.37 -28.75
C VAL A 12 12.74 32.03 -28.81
N THR A 13 13.58 31.85 -27.78
CA THR A 13 15.01 32.20 -27.83
C THR A 13 15.84 31.27 -26.94
N ALA A 14 15.73 29.95 -27.13
CA ALA A 14 16.65 28.99 -26.53
C ALA A 14 17.54 28.34 -27.59
N ASN A 15 18.84 28.63 -27.48
CA ASN A 15 19.97 28.00 -28.17
C ASN A 15 19.72 26.48 -28.37
N LYS A 16 19.82 25.97 -29.61
CA LYS A 16 19.62 24.53 -29.96
C LYS A 16 20.75 23.65 -29.41
N SER A 17 20.89 23.56 -28.08
CA SER A 17 21.60 22.43 -27.47
C SER A 17 20.70 21.19 -27.57
N ALA A 18 21.29 20.02 -27.85
CA ALA A 18 20.55 18.77 -27.88
C ALA A 18 19.88 18.54 -26.51
N LYS A 19 18.56 18.28 -26.49
CA LYS A 19 17.82 18.08 -25.24
C LYS A 19 18.43 16.92 -24.44
N LYS A 20 18.76 17.17 -23.17
CA LYS A 20 19.31 16.16 -22.27
C LYS A 20 18.32 15.00 -22.07
N ARG A 21 18.86 13.78 -21.97
CA ARG A 21 18.10 12.53 -21.93
C ARG A 21 18.18 11.90 -20.54
N VAL A 22 17.05 11.35 -20.08
CA VAL A 22 16.93 10.66 -18.79
C VAL A 22 16.56 9.20 -19.03
N ALA A 23 17.37 8.27 -18.55
CA ALA A 23 16.97 6.87 -18.45
C ALA A 23 16.12 6.67 -17.20
N ILE A 24 14.99 5.99 -17.32
CA ILE A 24 14.10 5.66 -16.19
C ILE A 24 13.93 4.14 -16.16
N ILE A 25 14.31 3.48 -15.08
CA ILE A 25 14.23 2.02 -14.93
C ILE A 25 12.97 1.66 -14.15
N GLY A 26 11.96 1.11 -14.84
CA GLY A 26 10.67 0.72 -14.28
C GLY A 26 9.52 1.58 -14.79
N ALA A 27 8.46 0.96 -15.31
CA ALA A 27 7.23 1.61 -15.80
C ALA A 27 6.07 1.51 -14.80
N GLY A 28 6.37 1.50 -13.49
CA GLY A 28 5.39 1.65 -12.40
C GLY A 28 5.01 3.11 -12.15
N PRO A 29 4.14 3.40 -11.15
CA PRO A 29 3.71 4.76 -10.81
C PRO A 29 4.87 5.75 -10.67
N ALA A 30 5.95 5.35 -9.98
CA ALA A 30 7.17 6.15 -9.82
C ALA A 30 7.80 6.54 -11.16
N GLY A 31 8.06 5.57 -12.04
CA GLY A 31 8.67 5.87 -13.35
C GLY A 31 7.76 6.68 -14.27
N LEU A 32 6.44 6.51 -14.17
CA LEU A 32 5.46 7.30 -14.93
C LEU A 32 5.47 8.77 -14.52
N VAL A 33 5.46 9.06 -13.21
CA VAL A 33 5.52 10.45 -12.75
C VAL A 33 6.88 11.07 -13.03
N SER A 34 7.98 10.33 -12.84
CA SER A 34 9.32 10.79 -13.26
C SER A 34 9.39 11.17 -14.73
N ALA A 35 8.76 10.38 -15.61
CA ALA A 35 8.72 10.69 -17.04
C ALA A 35 7.86 11.93 -17.35
N LYS A 36 6.69 12.08 -16.71
CA LYS A 36 5.88 13.31 -16.85
C LYS A 36 6.69 14.53 -16.40
N THR A 37 7.24 14.49 -15.19
CA THR A 37 8.02 15.60 -14.62
C THR A 37 9.23 15.94 -15.49
N ALA A 38 9.96 14.94 -16.01
CA ALA A 38 11.06 15.18 -16.94
C ALA A 38 10.61 15.91 -18.21
N LEU A 39 9.45 15.54 -18.77
CA LEU A 39 8.89 16.21 -19.95
C LEU A 39 8.46 17.65 -19.65
N GLU A 40 7.81 17.89 -18.51
CA GLU A 40 7.39 19.23 -18.07
C GLU A 40 8.60 20.17 -17.89
N ASN A 41 9.78 19.62 -17.59
CA ASN A 41 11.03 20.37 -17.43
C ASN A 41 11.95 20.31 -18.67
N GLY A 42 11.42 19.94 -19.84
CA GLY A 42 12.14 20.02 -21.12
C GLY A 42 13.17 18.90 -21.38
N LEU A 43 13.25 17.89 -20.52
CA LEU A 43 14.11 16.71 -20.70
C LEU A 43 13.45 15.65 -21.60
N VAL A 44 14.23 14.68 -22.05
CA VAL A 44 13.75 13.57 -22.89
C VAL A 44 13.86 12.24 -22.13
N PRO A 45 12.79 11.78 -21.48
CA PRO A 45 12.81 10.50 -20.76
C PRO A 45 12.69 9.31 -21.70
N VAL A 46 13.36 8.21 -21.34
CA VAL A 46 13.18 6.86 -21.89
C VAL A 46 12.97 5.90 -20.73
N ILE A 47 11.81 5.26 -20.70
CA ILE A 47 11.38 4.35 -19.65
C ILE A 47 11.64 2.91 -20.10
N PHE A 48 12.45 2.17 -19.35
CA PHE A 48 12.72 0.76 -19.57
C PHE A 48 11.87 -0.10 -18.64
N ASP A 49 11.20 -1.13 -19.13
CA ASP A 49 10.57 -2.14 -18.29
C ASP A 49 10.69 -3.52 -18.93
N ARG A 50 11.03 -4.52 -18.11
CA ARG A 50 11.15 -5.92 -18.54
C ARG A 50 9.80 -6.52 -18.95
N LYS A 51 8.68 -5.96 -18.47
CA LYS A 51 7.33 -6.42 -18.79
C LYS A 51 6.86 -5.84 -20.12
N SER A 52 5.90 -6.52 -20.72
CA SER A 52 5.27 -6.12 -21.99
C SER A 52 4.24 -4.99 -21.85
N LYS A 53 3.89 -4.59 -20.62
CA LYS A 53 2.86 -3.56 -20.33
C LYS A 53 3.30 -2.68 -19.16
N PRO A 54 3.01 -1.36 -19.19
CA PRO A 54 3.27 -0.46 -18.08
C PRO A 54 2.25 -0.63 -16.95
N GLY A 55 2.60 -0.13 -15.77
CA GLY A 55 1.78 -0.19 -14.55
C GLY A 55 2.51 -0.77 -13.34
N GLY A 56 3.70 -1.37 -13.53
CA GLY A 56 4.54 -1.87 -12.45
C GLY A 56 3.88 -3.02 -11.70
N LEU A 57 3.70 -2.87 -10.38
CA LEU A 57 2.98 -3.82 -9.53
C LEU A 57 1.52 -3.97 -9.97
N TRP A 58 0.86 -2.90 -10.41
CA TRP A 58 -0.58 -2.90 -10.71
C TRP A 58 -0.95 -3.54 -12.05
N SER A 59 0.01 -4.11 -12.78
CA SER A 59 -0.27 -4.87 -13.99
C SER A 59 -0.76 -6.28 -13.66
N ALA A 60 -1.55 -6.89 -14.56
CA ALA A 60 -1.92 -8.30 -14.43
C ALA A 60 -0.69 -9.21 -14.43
N GLY A 61 -0.75 -10.33 -13.70
CA GLY A 61 0.32 -11.33 -13.65
C GLY A 61 1.49 -10.98 -12.71
N THR A 62 1.29 -10.04 -11.78
CA THR A 62 2.29 -9.64 -10.76
C THR A 62 1.91 -10.22 -9.39
N ALA A 63 2.31 -9.57 -8.28
CA ALA A 63 1.88 -9.96 -6.94
C ALA A 63 0.45 -9.49 -6.58
N ILE A 64 -0.29 -8.91 -7.52
CA ILE A 64 -1.72 -8.57 -7.32
C ILE A 64 -2.61 -9.79 -7.59
N TRP A 65 -3.71 -9.90 -6.88
CA TRP A 65 -4.82 -10.83 -7.15
C TRP A 65 -6.08 -10.06 -7.52
N ASP A 66 -7.06 -10.75 -8.12
CA ASP A 66 -8.15 -10.13 -8.89
C ASP A 66 -9.04 -9.16 -8.08
N ASP A 67 -9.19 -9.45 -6.80
CA ASP A 67 -10.09 -8.74 -5.87
C ASP A 67 -9.32 -7.90 -4.85
N MET A 68 -8.01 -7.70 -5.08
CA MET A 68 -7.18 -6.84 -4.25
C MET A 68 -7.69 -5.39 -4.31
N HIS A 69 -7.75 -4.76 -3.13
CA HIS A 69 -8.05 -3.34 -2.97
C HIS A 69 -6.85 -2.61 -2.36
N THR A 70 -6.76 -1.30 -2.58
CA THR A 70 -5.77 -0.47 -1.90
C THR A 70 -6.02 -0.47 -0.39
N ASN A 71 -4.96 -0.25 0.39
CA ASN A 71 -5.10 -0.09 1.85
C ASN A 71 -5.42 1.35 2.27
N VAL A 72 -5.39 2.28 1.31
CA VAL A 72 -5.60 3.72 1.50
C VAL A 72 -6.67 4.21 0.53
N SER A 73 -7.28 5.34 0.85
CA SER A 73 -8.31 5.98 0.04
C SER A 73 -7.78 6.46 -1.31
N LYS A 74 -8.70 6.62 -2.27
CA LYS A 74 -8.43 7.22 -3.59
C LYS A 74 -7.79 8.61 -3.48
N TYR A 75 -8.09 9.34 -2.40
CA TYR A 75 -7.54 10.67 -2.16
C TYR A 75 -6.05 10.62 -1.78
N SER A 76 -5.59 9.55 -1.15
CA SER A 76 -4.16 9.33 -0.86
C SER A 76 -3.41 8.66 -2.01
N VAL A 77 -4.06 7.78 -2.77
CA VAL A 77 -3.46 7.09 -3.93
C VAL A 77 -3.75 7.81 -5.25
N MET A 78 -3.27 9.04 -5.42
CA MET A 78 -3.34 9.76 -6.70
C MET A 78 -2.13 10.67 -6.88
N PHE A 79 -1.83 11.03 -8.12
CA PHE A 79 -0.93 12.14 -8.42
C PHE A 79 -1.65 13.47 -8.20
N SER A 80 -0.90 14.49 -7.76
CA SER A 80 -1.44 15.77 -7.31
C SER A 80 -2.38 16.43 -8.32
N ASP A 81 -1.99 16.44 -9.61
CA ASP A 81 -2.72 17.10 -10.69
C ASP A 81 -3.57 16.17 -11.56
N PHE A 82 -3.86 14.95 -11.08
CA PHE A 82 -4.66 13.98 -11.82
C PHE A 82 -5.63 13.22 -10.89
N PRO A 83 -6.83 13.75 -10.63
CA PRO A 83 -7.80 13.12 -9.74
C PRO A 83 -8.39 11.84 -10.34
N TRP A 84 -8.96 11.01 -9.47
CA TRP A 84 -9.73 9.85 -9.89
C TRP A 84 -11.03 10.24 -10.61
N PRO A 85 -11.55 9.41 -11.53
CA PRO A 85 -12.93 9.51 -11.99
C PRO A 85 -13.90 9.52 -10.80
N LYS A 86 -14.95 10.35 -10.86
CA LYS A 86 -15.87 10.62 -9.74
C LYS A 86 -16.50 9.35 -9.19
N GLU A 87 -16.80 8.40 -10.07
CA GLU A 87 -17.49 7.14 -9.83
C GLU A 87 -16.60 6.07 -9.18
N THR A 88 -15.30 6.35 -9.03
CA THR A 88 -14.38 5.42 -8.38
C THR A 88 -14.70 5.30 -6.90
N SER A 89 -14.76 4.06 -6.41
CA SER A 89 -14.86 3.72 -4.98
C SER A 89 -13.85 4.49 -4.14
N VAL A 90 -14.22 4.84 -2.91
CA VAL A 90 -13.31 5.49 -1.94
C VAL A 90 -12.08 4.63 -1.68
N ILE A 91 -12.22 3.31 -1.69
CA ILE A 91 -11.12 2.34 -1.68
C ILE A 91 -11.05 1.70 -3.09
N PRO A 92 -10.13 2.15 -3.96
CA PRO A 92 -9.98 1.59 -5.30
C PRO A 92 -9.57 0.11 -5.31
N SER A 93 -10.07 -0.62 -6.30
CA SER A 93 -9.54 -1.95 -6.62
C SER A 93 -8.20 -1.86 -7.36
N ALA A 94 -7.44 -2.95 -7.41
CA ALA A 94 -6.22 -3.03 -8.22
C ALA A 94 -6.49 -2.76 -9.71
N LYS A 95 -7.67 -3.17 -10.21
CA LYS A 95 -8.14 -2.89 -11.58
C LYS A 95 -8.36 -1.39 -11.79
N ASP A 96 -8.90 -0.69 -10.80
CA ASP A 96 -9.08 0.75 -10.83
C ASP A 96 -7.73 1.47 -10.91
N VAL A 97 -6.76 1.08 -10.09
CA VAL A 97 -5.39 1.66 -10.13
C VAL A 97 -4.76 1.47 -11.50
N LEU A 98 -4.83 0.27 -12.09
CA LEU A 98 -4.29 0.05 -13.43
C LEU A 98 -4.99 0.93 -14.47
N ARG A 99 -6.31 1.08 -14.39
CA ARG A 99 -7.08 1.96 -15.28
C ARG A 99 -6.67 3.43 -15.12
N TYR A 100 -6.50 3.89 -13.89
CA TYR A 100 -6.01 5.23 -13.58
C TYR A 100 -4.63 5.50 -14.21
N LEU A 101 -3.68 4.58 -14.04
CA LEU A 101 -2.33 4.70 -14.63
C LEU A 101 -2.37 4.69 -16.16
N LYS A 102 -3.24 3.90 -16.79
CA LYS A 102 -3.45 3.94 -18.25
C LYS A 102 -4.00 5.29 -18.72
N CYS A 103 -4.96 5.86 -17.99
CA CYS A 103 -5.49 7.19 -18.28
C CYS A 103 -4.40 8.25 -18.12
N TYR A 104 -3.56 8.16 -17.08
CA TYR A 104 -2.42 9.04 -16.86
C TYR A 104 -1.42 9.00 -18.02
N ILE A 105 -1.03 7.79 -18.46
CA ILE A 105 -0.14 7.59 -19.62
C ILE A 105 -0.69 8.27 -20.89
N LYS A 106 -2.00 8.13 -21.13
CA LYS A 106 -2.67 8.76 -22.28
C LYS A 106 -2.70 10.28 -22.15
N GLN A 107 -3.12 10.80 -21.00
CA GLN A 107 -3.25 12.22 -20.71
C GLN A 107 -1.94 12.97 -20.91
N PHE A 108 -0.85 12.43 -20.37
CA PHE A 108 0.48 13.04 -20.41
C PHE A 108 1.34 12.55 -21.59
N LYS A 109 0.73 11.85 -22.56
CA LYS A 109 1.36 11.41 -23.83
C LYS A 109 2.65 10.60 -23.64
N LEU A 110 2.70 9.75 -22.61
CA LEU A 110 3.90 8.98 -22.25
C LEU A 110 4.15 7.77 -23.17
N ASN A 111 3.19 7.38 -24.03
CA ASN A 111 3.27 6.19 -24.88
C ASN A 111 4.57 6.07 -25.70
N LYS A 112 5.10 7.20 -26.20
CA LYS A 112 6.32 7.23 -27.02
C LYS A 112 7.62 7.14 -26.21
N ARG A 113 7.54 7.02 -24.88
CA ARG A 113 8.69 7.03 -23.97
C ARG A 113 9.12 5.63 -23.53
N PHE A 114 8.31 4.61 -23.78
CA PHE A 114 8.60 3.26 -23.31
C PHE A 114 9.53 2.47 -24.23
N ARG A 115 10.37 1.67 -23.59
CA ARG A 115 11.04 0.49 -24.11
C ARG A 115 10.60 -0.68 -23.23
N LEU A 116 9.50 -1.32 -23.64
CA LEU A 116 8.93 -2.48 -22.95
C LEU A 116 9.66 -3.76 -23.39
N ASN A 117 9.44 -4.85 -22.66
CA ASN A 117 10.18 -6.11 -22.85
C ASN A 117 11.71 -5.93 -22.79
N SER A 118 12.17 -4.86 -22.14
CA SER A 118 13.56 -4.45 -22.10
C SER A 118 14.10 -4.68 -20.71
N ASN A 119 14.87 -5.74 -20.53
CA ASN A 119 15.52 -6.04 -19.27
C ASN A 119 16.85 -5.32 -19.18
N VAL A 120 16.94 -4.33 -18.28
CA VAL A 120 18.19 -3.64 -18.01
C VAL A 120 19.13 -4.59 -17.28
N GLU A 121 20.25 -4.90 -17.93
CA GLU A 121 21.25 -5.84 -17.44
C GLU A 121 22.40 -5.14 -16.74
N SER A 122 22.80 -3.96 -17.26
CA SER A 122 23.92 -3.22 -16.70
C SER A 122 23.75 -1.72 -16.87
N VAL A 123 24.12 -1.00 -15.83
CA VAL A 123 24.12 0.45 -15.76
C VAL A 123 25.46 0.90 -15.17
N LYS A 124 26.23 1.64 -15.96
CA LYS A 124 27.57 2.08 -15.58
C LYS A 124 27.71 3.58 -15.72
N GLN A 125 28.32 4.22 -14.73
CA GLN A 125 28.71 5.61 -14.86
C GLN A 125 29.99 5.72 -15.69
N MET A 126 29.96 6.56 -16.72
CA MET A 126 31.08 6.82 -17.60
C MET A 126 31.99 7.92 -17.03
N PRO A 127 33.25 8.07 -17.50
CA PRO A 127 34.16 9.12 -17.03
C PRO A 127 33.61 10.55 -17.15
N ASN A 128 32.73 10.81 -18.13
CA ASN A 128 32.05 12.10 -18.30
C ASN A 128 30.80 12.26 -17.41
N LYS A 129 30.72 11.45 -16.34
CA LYS A 129 29.59 11.30 -15.41
C LYS A 129 28.29 10.76 -16.02
N LYS A 130 28.14 10.61 -17.34
CA LYS A 130 26.92 10.10 -17.98
C LYS A 130 26.69 8.61 -17.70
N TRP A 131 25.48 8.13 -17.93
CA TRP A 131 25.10 6.74 -17.65
C TRP A 131 24.97 5.93 -18.94
N LYS A 132 25.76 4.86 -19.07
CA LYS A 132 25.56 3.85 -20.12
C LYS A 132 24.60 2.79 -19.59
N VAL A 133 23.42 2.70 -20.20
CA VAL A 133 22.41 1.67 -19.90
C VAL A 133 22.47 0.61 -20.99
N THR A 134 22.62 -0.65 -20.58
CA THR A 134 22.63 -1.83 -21.44
C THR A 134 21.44 -2.70 -21.09
N TRP A 135 20.68 -3.13 -22.09
CA TRP A 135 19.48 -3.94 -21.90
C TRP A 135 19.31 -4.97 -23.01
N THR A 136 18.68 -6.09 -22.65
CA THR A 136 18.26 -7.11 -23.61
C THR A 136 16.78 -6.95 -23.90
N ASN A 137 16.42 -6.94 -25.18
CA ASN A 137 15.02 -7.01 -25.61
C ASN A 137 14.57 -8.48 -25.60
N TYR A 138 13.69 -8.86 -24.69
CA TYR A 138 13.23 -10.24 -24.54
C TYR A 138 12.39 -10.77 -25.71
N LEU A 139 11.88 -9.90 -26.59
CA LEU A 139 11.18 -10.34 -27.80
C LEU A 139 12.14 -10.68 -28.94
N THR A 140 13.28 -9.98 -29.05
CA THR A 140 14.22 -10.15 -30.16
C THR A 140 15.51 -10.86 -29.75
N GLY A 141 15.81 -10.96 -28.46
CA GLY A 141 17.10 -11.42 -27.93
C GLY A 141 18.24 -10.42 -28.11
N GLU A 142 17.97 -9.23 -28.65
CA GLU A 142 19.01 -8.26 -29.02
C GLU A 142 19.53 -7.51 -27.78
N LEU A 143 20.85 -7.54 -27.62
CA LEU A 143 21.58 -6.74 -26.64
C LEU A 143 21.77 -5.31 -27.20
N ASN A 144 21.21 -4.34 -26.50
CA ASN A 144 21.24 -2.94 -26.88
C ASN A 144 21.96 -2.11 -25.81
N SER A 145 22.54 -0.97 -26.19
CA SER A 145 23.08 -0.02 -25.21
C SER A 145 22.93 1.43 -25.65
N GLN A 146 22.80 2.34 -24.67
CA GLN A 146 22.67 3.77 -24.93
C GLN A 146 23.17 4.61 -23.74
N VAL A 147 23.74 5.78 -24.04
CA VAL A 147 24.20 6.75 -23.05
C VAL A 147 23.13 7.80 -22.76
N PHE A 148 22.97 8.15 -21.49
CA PHE A 148 22.01 9.12 -20.96
C PHE A 148 22.70 10.13 -20.06
N ASP A 149 22.20 11.36 -20.04
CA ASP A 149 22.75 12.42 -19.18
C ASP A 149 22.38 12.19 -17.71
N PHE A 150 21.20 11.62 -17.47
CA PHE A 150 20.65 11.36 -16.14
C PHE A 150 20.03 9.96 -16.05
N LEU A 151 19.94 9.46 -14.82
CA LEU A 151 19.37 8.16 -14.49
C LEU A 151 18.38 8.29 -13.34
N ILE A 152 17.21 7.67 -13.49
CA ILE A 152 16.22 7.50 -12.43
C ILE A 152 15.92 6.01 -12.29
N CYS A 153 16.10 5.46 -11.10
CA CYS A 153 15.72 4.11 -10.78
C CYS A 153 14.35 4.11 -10.09
N SER A 154 13.39 3.41 -10.69
CA SER A 154 11.98 3.33 -10.26
C SER A 154 11.45 1.90 -10.28
N ASN A 155 12.34 0.92 -10.09
CA ASN A 155 11.99 -0.50 -10.05
C ASN A 155 11.37 -0.94 -8.71
N GLY A 156 11.45 -0.10 -7.68
CA GLY A 156 10.74 -0.21 -6.41
C GLY A 156 11.26 -1.29 -5.47
N LEU A 157 10.87 -1.17 -4.20
CA LEU A 157 11.29 -2.02 -3.08
C LEU A 157 10.84 -3.49 -3.18
N HIS A 158 9.78 -3.78 -3.95
CA HIS A 158 9.12 -5.09 -4.00
C HIS A 158 9.51 -5.90 -5.25
N CYS A 159 10.81 -6.02 -5.52
CA CYS A 159 11.30 -6.61 -6.77
C CYS A 159 11.41 -8.14 -6.73
N ARG A 160 12.08 -8.72 -5.72
CA ARG A 160 12.33 -10.18 -5.60
C ARG A 160 11.66 -10.73 -4.35
N ALA A 161 10.95 -11.85 -4.46
CA ALA A 161 10.36 -12.55 -3.32
C ALA A 161 11.44 -12.94 -2.30
N ASN A 162 11.16 -12.77 -1.01
CA ASN A 162 12.05 -13.21 0.07
C ASN A 162 11.58 -14.55 0.63
N LEU A 163 11.96 -15.64 -0.02
CA LEU A 163 11.66 -17.00 0.48
C LEU A 163 12.74 -17.45 1.48
N PRO A 164 12.39 -17.73 2.75
CA PRO A 164 13.34 -18.23 3.73
C PRO A 164 13.74 -19.68 3.42
N GLN A 165 15.02 -19.99 3.60
CA GLN A 165 15.51 -21.37 3.57
C GLN A 165 15.23 -22.01 4.93
N ILE A 166 14.32 -22.98 4.96
CA ILE A 166 13.89 -23.67 6.18
C ILE A 166 14.24 -25.15 6.04
N LYS A 167 14.72 -25.75 7.13
CA LYS A 167 15.12 -27.15 7.18
C LYS A 167 14.02 -28.09 6.67
N ASN A 168 14.42 -29.09 5.88
CA ASN A 168 13.56 -30.15 5.31
C ASN A 168 12.45 -29.65 4.37
N SER A 169 12.52 -28.43 3.83
CA SER A 169 11.50 -27.92 2.89
C SER A 169 11.33 -28.81 1.67
N ASP A 170 12.39 -29.48 1.23
CA ASP A 170 12.43 -30.51 0.18
C ASP A 170 11.61 -31.77 0.50
N LYS A 171 11.37 -32.05 1.78
CA LYS A 171 10.59 -33.22 2.23
C LYS A 171 9.09 -32.98 2.24
N PHE A 172 8.65 -31.72 2.16
CA PHE A 172 7.23 -31.38 2.19
C PHE A 172 6.57 -31.81 0.87
N CYS A 173 5.54 -32.66 0.94
CA CYS A 173 4.84 -33.15 -0.25
C CYS A 173 3.74 -32.19 -0.74
N GLY A 174 3.47 -31.10 0.00
CA GLY A 174 2.51 -30.07 -0.39
C GLY A 174 3.11 -28.97 -1.24
N ILE A 175 2.37 -27.88 -1.40
CA ILE A 175 2.81 -26.73 -2.21
C ILE A 175 3.47 -25.68 -1.31
N ILE A 176 4.69 -25.26 -1.65
CA ILE A 176 5.32 -24.07 -1.07
C ILE A 176 5.27 -22.96 -2.12
N MET A 177 4.75 -21.80 -1.74
CA MET A 177 4.72 -20.62 -2.61
C MET A 177 4.98 -19.33 -1.84
N HIS A 178 5.37 -18.28 -2.54
CA HIS A 178 5.42 -16.93 -1.98
C HIS A 178 4.14 -16.16 -2.32
N SER A 179 3.82 -15.10 -1.59
CA SER A 179 2.66 -14.25 -1.84
C SER A 179 2.61 -13.62 -3.24
N THR A 180 3.75 -13.56 -3.95
CA THR A 180 3.83 -13.14 -5.35
C THR A 180 3.04 -14.03 -6.30
N ASP A 181 2.93 -15.31 -5.97
CA ASP A 181 2.33 -16.34 -6.82
C ASP A 181 0.88 -16.61 -6.44
N TYR A 182 0.40 -15.99 -5.35
CA TYR A 182 -0.97 -16.11 -4.87
C TYR A 182 -1.98 -15.51 -5.85
N ARG A 183 -3.09 -16.22 -6.10
CA ARG A 183 -4.23 -15.74 -6.90
C ARG A 183 -5.53 -16.11 -6.20
N SER A 184 -6.54 -15.23 -6.28
CA SER A 184 -7.85 -15.41 -5.64
C SER A 184 -8.50 -16.75 -5.97
N HIS A 185 -8.48 -17.12 -7.26
CA HIS A 185 -9.20 -18.26 -7.82
C HIS A 185 -8.29 -19.45 -8.12
N ASP A 186 -7.18 -19.60 -7.39
CA ASP A 186 -6.29 -20.73 -7.57
C ASP A 186 -6.93 -22.02 -7.02
N GLU A 187 -7.31 -22.93 -7.92
CA GLU A 187 -7.91 -24.23 -7.56
C GLU A 187 -7.00 -25.09 -6.69
N ARG A 188 -5.68 -24.86 -6.72
CA ARG A 188 -4.72 -25.57 -5.85
C ARG A 188 -4.90 -25.21 -4.37
N LEU A 189 -5.61 -24.12 -4.07
CA LEU A 189 -5.87 -23.63 -2.71
C LEU A 189 -7.26 -24.07 -2.18
N LYS A 190 -8.14 -24.51 -3.07
CA LYS A 190 -9.52 -24.86 -2.72
C LYS A 190 -9.57 -26.11 -1.83
N ASN A 191 -10.33 -26.04 -0.74
CA ASN A 191 -10.49 -27.13 0.23
C ASN A 191 -9.15 -27.68 0.77
N LYS A 192 -8.10 -26.84 0.84
CA LYS A 192 -6.79 -27.20 1.38
C LYS A 192 -6.58 -26.71 2.81
N LYS A 193 -5.74 -27.39 3.56
CA LYS A 193 -5.17 -26.91 4.82
C LYS A 193 -4.01 -25.98 4.50
N ILE A 194 -4.20 -24.69 4.72
CA ILE A 194 -3.24 -23.67 4.30
C ILE A 194 -2.60 -23.02 5.52
N VAL A 195 -1.26 -22.96 5.51
CA VAL A 195 -0.48 -22.15 6.44
C VAL A 195 0.00 -20.89 5.73
N VAL A 196 -0.37 -19.72 6.23
CA VAL A 196 0.15 -18.42 5.77
C VAL A 196 1.22 -17.94 6.75
N VAL A 197 2.42 -17.64 6.27
CA VAL A 197 3.56 -17.23 7.11
C VAL A 197 3.78 -15.73 7.01
N GLY A 198 3.73 -15.03 8.14
CA GLY A 198 3.84 -13.57 8.25
C GLY A 198 2.48 -12.90 8.50
N ASN A 199 2.50 -11.80 9.26
CA ASN A 199 1.30 -11.11 9.75
C ASN A 199 1.28 -9.59 9.42
N SER A 200 2.07 -9.16 8.44
CA SER A 200 1.95 -7.81 7.87
C SER A 200 0.87 -7.78 6.76
N TYR A 201 0.84 -6.74 5.91
CA TYR A 201 -0.25 -6.47 4.96
C TYR A 201 -0.67 -7.68 4.12
N SER A 202 0.24 -8.29 3.34
CA SER A 202 -0.12 -9.47 2.53
C SER A 202 -0.50 -10.68 3.37
N GLY A 203 0.10 -10.85 4.55
CA GLY A 203 -0.15 -11.98 5.44
C GLY A 203 -1.57 -11.99 5.98
N VAL A 204 -2.01 -10.86 6.53
CA VAL A 204 -3.37 -10.72 7.08
C VAL A 204 -4.43 -10.76 5.98
N GLU A 205 -4.17 -10.10 4.85
CA GLU A 205 -5.14 -10.00 3.76
C GLU A 205 -5.33 -11.35 3.06
N ILE A 206 -4.25 -12.07 2.74
CA ILE A 206 -4.35 -13.42 2.15
C ILE A 206 -5.00 -14.39 3.14
N SER A 207 -4.65 -14.32 4.43
CA SER A 207 -5.28 -15.17 5.46
C SER A 207 -6.79 -14.94 5.53
N ALA A 208 -7.23 -13.69 5.50
CA ALA A 208 -8.65 -13.37 5.48
C ALA A 208 -9.34 -13.80 4.18
N HIS A 209 -8.70 -13.58 3.04
CA HIS A 209 -9.25 -13.91 1.72
C HIS A 209 -9.40 -15.42 1.48
N LEU A 210 -8.60 -16.25 2.17
CA LEU A 210 -8.70 -17.71 2.07
C LEU A 210 -9.90 -18.30 2.83
N VAL A 211 -10.53 -17.54 3.75
CA VAL A 211 -11.71 -18.01 4.49
C VAL A 211 -12.87 -18.21 3.52
N GLY A 212 -13.49 -19.40 3.57
CA GLY A 212 -14.54 -19.81 2.64
C GLY A 212 -14.06 -20.49 1.36
N HIS A 213 -12.75 -20.43 1.06
CA HIS A 213 -12.13 -21.14 -0.07
C HIS A 213 -11.24 -22.30 0.39
N ALA A 214 -10.44 -22.09 1.43
CA ALA A 214 -9.60 -23.11 2.05
C ALA A 214 -10.42 -24.00 3.02
N PHE A 215 -9.95 -25.23 3.26
CA PHE A 215 -10.53 -26.09 4.31
C PHE A 215 -10.21 -25.54 5.70
N SER A 216 -8.99 -25.02 5.89
CA SER A 216 -8.60 -24.34 7.13
C SER A 216 -7.47 -23.36 6.86
N VAL A 217 -7.46 -22.24 7.58
CA VAL A 217 -6.41 -21.22 7.49
C VAL A 217 -5.69 -21.09 8.83
N THR A 218 -4.39 -21.31 8.83
CA THR A 218 -3.51 -21.04 9.98
C THR A 218 -2.53 -19.93 9.62
N ASN A 219 -2.48 -18.85 10.40
CA ASN A 219 -1.51 -17.78 10.20
C ASN A 219 -0.39 -17.88 11.24
N VAL A 220 0.83 -18.16 10.79
CA VAL A 220 2.03 -18.31 11.64
C VAL A 220 2.89 -17.06 11.53
N PHE A 221 3.27 -16.48 12.66
CA PHE A 221 4.07 -15.25 12.69
C PHE A 221 4.91 -15.11 13.95
N LYS A 222 6.04 -14.41 13.83
CA LYS A 222 6.93 -14.12 14.97
C LYS A 222 6.30 -13.16 15.98
N ARG A 223 5.60 -12.15 15.45
CA ARG A 223 5.08 -11.01 16.20
C ARG A 223 3.76 -10.56 15.59
N PRO A 224 2.77 -10.17 16.42
CA PRO A 224 1.51 -9.65 15.93
C PRO A 224 1.70 -8.24 15.35
N TYR A 225 0.79 -7.85 14.46
CA TYR A 225 0.59 -6.47 14.01
C TYR A 225 -0.76 -5.99 14.52
N LEU A 226 -0.89 -4.69 14.81
CA LEU A 226 -2.20 -4.08 15.00
C LEU A 226 -2.91 -4.01 13.65
N VAL A 227 -4.05 -4.67 13.57
CA VAL A 227 -4.82 -4.80 12.33
C VAL A 227 -5.99 -3.82 12.35
N PHE A 228 -5.97 -2.86 11.44
CA PHE A 228 -7.03 -1.86 11.26
C PHE A 228 -7.91 -2.21 10.05
N PRO A 229 -9.23 -1.91 10.09
CA PRO A 229 -10.04 -1.91 8.88
C PRO A 229 -9.63 -0.75 7.96
N ARG A 230 -9.92 -0.85 6.67
CA ARG A 230 -9.71 0.26 5.71
C ARG A 230 -10.63 1.43 6.01
N LEU A 231 -11.84 1.13 6.47
CA LEU A 231 -12.84 2.10 6.92
C LEU A 231 -12.98 1.99 8.44
N LEU A 232 -12.51 3.03 9.13
CA LEU A 232 -12.58 3.12 10.58
C LEU A 232 -13.94 3.67 10.98
N LYS A 233 -14.69 2.89 11.75
CA LYS A 233 -15.88 3.36 12.47
C LYS A 233 -15.45 3.80 13.86
N PHE A 234 -15.71 5.06 14.22
CA PHE A 234 -15.44 5.58 15.56
C PHE A 234 -16.58 6.47 16.04
N GLU A 235 -16.73 6.56 17.36
CA GLU A 235 -17.72 7.41 18.02
C GLU A 235 -17.12 8.82 18.16
N HIS A 236 -17.76 9.81 17.54
CA HIS A 236 -17.33 11.21 17.63
C HIS A 236 -18.06 11.96 18.75
N GLU A 237 -19.35 11.63 18.93
CA GLU A 237 -20.19 12.10 20.03
C GLU A 237 -20.98 10.91 20.59
N PRO A 238 -21.44 10.96 21.86
CA PRO A 238 -22.21 9.89 22.47
C PRO A 238 -23.40 9.44 21.60
N GLY A 239 -23.32 8.22 21.06
CA GLY A 239 -24.33 7.62 20.18
C GLY A 239 -24.31 8.08 18.71
N SER A 240 -23.27 8.80 18.28
CA SER A 240 -23.06 9.24 16.89
C SER A 240 -21.72 8.73 16.35
N PHE A 241 -21.76 8.04 15.22
CA PHE A 241 -20.59 7.40 14.63
C PHE A 241 -20.19 8.05 13.32
N GLN A 242 -18.89 8.14 13.07
CA GLN A 242 -18.33 8.46 11.76
C GLN A 242 -17.65 7.23 11.17
N ILE A 243 -17.68 7.13 9.84
CA ILE A 243 -16.94 6.12 9.09
C ILE A 243 -16.01 6.84 8.13
N VAL A 244 -14.71 6.72 8.38
CA VAL A 244 -13.69 7.40 7.59
C VAL A 244 -12.62 6.41 7.11
N PRO A 245 -12.03 6.61 5.94
CA PRO A 245 -10.84 5.88 5.56
C PRO A 245 -9.71 6.08 6.59
N ILE A 246 -9.04 4.99 6.98
CA ILE A 246 -8.02 5.01 8.03
C ILE A 246 -6.86 5.96 7.73
N ASP A 247 -6.50 6.12 6.46
CA ASP A 247 -5.47 7.05 5.99
C ASP A 247 -5.86 8.53 6.13
N LEU A 248 -7.16 8.84 6.10
CA LEU A 248 -7.68 10.19 6.29
C LEU A 248 -7.91 10.50 7.77
N PHE A 249 -8.08 9.47 8.61
CA PHE A 249 -8.24 9.62 10.07
C PHE A 249 -6.96 10.15 10.74
N PHE A 250 -5.78 9.67 10.32
CA PHE A 250 -4.50 10.12 10.86
C PHE A 250 -4.04 11.43 10.21
N GLY A 251 -4.89 12.45 10.35
CA GLY A 251 -4.77 13.77 9.74
C GLY A 251 -3.37 14.42 9.83
N ARG A 252 -3.18 15.45 9.02
CA ARG A 252 -1.95 16.24 8.98
C ARG A 252 -1.66 16.87 10.34
N GLU A 253 -2.66 17.47 10.99
CA GLU A 253 -2.56 18.00 12.34
C GLU A 253 -2.08 16.95 13.34
N ILE A 254 -2.74 15.78 13.42
CA ILE A 254 -2.36 14.71 14.35
C ILE A 254 -0.89 14.33 14.20
N THR A 255 -0.42 14.31 12.95
CA THR A 255 0.93 13.88 12.63
C THR A 255 1.99 14.97 12.86
N LEU A 256 1.66 16.23 12.58
CA LEU A 256 2.61 17.35 12.60
C LEU A 256 2.56 18.20 13.88
N SER A 257 1.51 18.08 14.69
CA SER A 257 1.35 18.81 15.96
C SER A 257 2.25 18.31 17.09
N GLN A 258 2.82 17.10 16.96
CA GLN A 258 3.59 16.46 18.01
C GLN A 258 4.98 17.06 18.09
N LYS A 259 5.37 17.61 19.24
CA LYS A 259 6.60 18.40 19.39
C LYS A 259 7.84 17.52 19.46
N ASN A 260 7.70 16.30 19.97
CA ASN A 260 8.81 15.36 20.13
C ASN A 260 8.34 13.90 19.95
N PRO A 261 9.27 12.96 19.69
CA PRO A 261 8.93 11.55 19.45
C PRO A 261 8.20 10.85 20.60
N LYS A 262 8.39 11.32 21.85
CA LYS A 262 7.74 10.73 23.02
C LYS A 262 6.26 11.11 23.07
N GLU A 263 5.93 12.38 22.89
CA GLU A 263 4.54 12.85 22.80
C GLU A 263 3.79 12.16 21.66
N GLU A 264 4.39 12.06 20.47
CA GLU A 264 3.81 11.36 19.34
C GLU A 264 3.48 9.90 19.69
N ARG A 265 4.42 9.24 20.39
CA ARG A 265 4.27 7.86 20.82
C ARG A 265 3.15 7.69 21.85
N ASP A 266 3.13 8.51 22.89
CA ASP A 266 2.13 8.44 23.96
C ASP A 266 0.72 8.72 23.42
N PHE A 267 0.60 9.69 22.51
CA PHE A 267 -0.64 9.96 21.79
C PHE A 267 -1.11 8.73 20.99
N LYS A 268 -0.23 8.15 20.17
CA LYS A 268 -0.55 6.94 19.37
C LYS A 268 -0.96 5.76 20.24
N ILE A 269 -0.25 5.51 21.35
CA ILE A 269 -0.59 4.43 22.29
C ILE A 269 -2.00 4.61 22.84
N ASN A 270 -2.33 5.82 23.32
CA ASN A 270 -3.64 6.10 23.90
C ASN A 270 -4.76 5.99 22.87
N LEU A 271 -4.52 6.48 21.66
CA LEU A 271 -5.46 6.36 20.54
C LEU A 271 -5.69 4.90 20.14
N TYR A 272 -4.63 4.11 19.97
CA TYR A 272 -4.74 2.73 19.52
C TYR A 272 -5.37 1.80 20.56
N LYS A 273 -5.18 2.08 21.86
CA LYS A 273 -5.94 1.39 22.92
C LYS A 273 -7.45 1.60 22.80
N LYS A 274 -7.89 2.80 22.36
CA LYS A 274 -9.31 3.12 22.14
C LYS A 274 -9.85 2.53 20.84
N LEU A 275 -9.06 2.56 19.77
CA LEU A 275 -9.48 2.08 18.44
C LEU A 275 -9.45 0.55 18.33
N CYS A 276 -8.54 -0.12 19.03
CA CYS A 276 -8.34 -1.57 18.92
C CYS A 276 -8.31 -2.26 20.29
N PRO A 277 -9.31 -2.02 21.18
CA PRO A 277 -9.31 -2.58 22.53
C PRO A 277 -9.27 -4.12 22.49
N ASP A 278 -9.88 -4.69 21.47
CA ASP A 278 -9.90 -6.13 21.22
C ASP A 278 -8.54 -6.73 20.84
N GLN A 279 -7.52 -5.92 20.56
CA GLN A 279 -6.16 -6.35 20.24
C GLN A 279 -5.17 -5.94 21.35
N THR A 280 -5.45 -4.86 22.07
CA THR A 280 -4.54 -4.23 23.03
C THR A 280 -4.92 -4.46 24.49
N ASN A 281 -6.13 -4.98 24.77
CA ASN A 281 -6.53 -5.39 26.10
C ASN A 281 -6.31 -6.89 26.27
N LYS A 282 -5.42 -7.29 27.19
CA LYS A 282 -5.05 -8.69 27.44
C LYS A 282 -6.24 -9.60 27.76
N LYS A 283 -7.32 -9.04 28.34
CA LYS A 283 -8.54 -9.80 28.67
C LYS A 283 -9.45 -10.03 27.46
N LEU A 284 -9.38 -9.17 26.44
CA LEU A 284 -10.23 -9.22 25.25
C LEU A 284 -9.52 -9.84 24.04
N ALA A 285 -8.20 -9.68 23.97
CA ALA A 285 -7.41 -10.10 22.82
C ALA A 285 -7.20 -11.61 22.76
N HIS A 286 -7.12 -12.13 21.53
CA HIS A 286 -6.66 -13.50 21.32
C HIS A 286 -5.21 -13.63 21.84
N PRO A 287 -4.84 -14.67 22.61
CA PRO A 287 -3.52 -14.77 23.25
C PRO A 287 -2.33 -14.55 22.31
N ASP A 288 -2.36 -15.16 21.12
CA ASP A 288 -1.30 -15.02 20.12
C ASP A 288 -1.30 -13.69 19.35
N MET A 289 -2.43 -12.98 19.35
CA MET A 289 -2.56 -11.67 18.69
C MET A 289 -2.52 -10.50 19.67
N TYR A 290 -2.41 -10.75 20.98
CA TYR A 290 -2.33 -9.70 21.98
C TYR A 290 -1.14 -8.78 21.67
N TYR A 291 -1.44 -7.52 21.41
CA TYR A 291 -0.47 -6.49 21.08
C TYR A 291 -0.22 -5.61 22.30
N LYS A 292 0.94 -5.79 22.92
CA LYS A 292 1.41 -4.96 24.05
C LYS A 292 1.78 -3.56 23.55
N LEU A 293 1.10 -2.52 24.07
CA LEU A 293 1.35 -1.10 23.76
C LEU A 293 2.03 -0.39 24.94
N ASP A 294 3.23 -0.84 25.31
CA ASP A 294 3.86 -0.45 26.58
C ASP A 294 5.39 -0.72 26.67
N ASN A 295 6.10 -0.80 25.55
CA ASN A 295 7.57 -0.89 25.52
C ASN A 295 8.14 0.23 24.62
N ASP A 296 9.46 0.44 24.57
CA ASP A 296 10.14 1.29 23.57
C ASP A 296 10.10 0.72 22.13
N GLU A 297 9.36 -0.36 21.90
CA GLU A 297 9.29 -1.00 20.58
C GLU A 297 8.50 -0.20 19.55
N PRO A 298 8.93 -0.18 18.27
CA PRO A 298 8.13 0.39 17.19
C PRO A 298 6.74 -0.24 17.07
N ILE A 299 5.71 0.60 16.90
CA ILE A 299 4.35 0.11 16.63
C ILE A 299 4.29 -0.43 15.21
N ARG A 300 3.62 -1.57 15.04
CA ARG A 300 3.49 -2.30 13.78
C ARG A 300 2.02 -2.39 13.40
N GLU A 301 1.74 -2.01 12.16
CA GLU A 301 0.39 -1.81 11.67
C GLU A 301 0.17 -2.63 10.40
N SER A 302 -1.04 -3.17 10.29
CA SER A 302 -1.52 -3.86 9.12
C SER A 302 -2.96 -3.43 8.86
N VAL A 303 -3.43 -3.59 7.62
CA VAL A 303 -4.76 -3.14 7.21
C VAL A 303 -5.48 -4.27 6.51
N THR A 304 -6.66 -4.62 7.00
CA THR A 304 -7.61 -5.56 6.40
C THR A 304 -8.94 -5.51 7.14
N ASP A 305 -10.04 -5.72 6.42
CA ASP A 305 -11.38 -5.54 6.96
C ASP A 305 -11.86 -6.76 7.77
N ASN A 306 -11.33 -7.96 7.48
CA ASN A 306 -11.93 -9.21 7.96
C ASN A 306 -11.01 -10.11 8.80
N TYR A 307 -9.69 -9.91 8.78
CA TYR A 307 -8.76 -10.81 9.47
C TYR A 307 -9.04 -10.95 10.97
N TYR A 308 -9.13 -9.83 11.70
CA TYR A 308 -9.32 -9.89 13.15
C TYR A 308 -10.70 -10.43 13.56
N PRO A 309 -11.81 -10.04 12.89
CA PRO A 309 -13.10 -10.74 13.04
C PRO A 309 -13.02 -12.27 12.83
N TYR A 310 -12.24 -12.72 11.84
CA TYR A 310 -12.04 -14.15 11.59
C TYR A 310 -11.14 -14.84 12.62
N VAL A 311 -10.18 -14.13 13.21
CA VAL A 311 -9.45 -14.61 14.38
C VAL A 311 -10.39 -14.82 15.57
N LYS A 312 -11.25 -13.84 15.87
CA LYS A 312 -12.20 -13.92 16.99
C LYS A 312 -13.19 -15.07 16.87
N THR A 313 -13.62 -15.37 15.65
CA THR A 313 -14.57 -16.46 15.35
C THR A 313 -13.90 -17.81 15.12
N GLY A 314 -12.56 -17.87 15.12
CA GLY A 314 -11.80 -19.11 14.91
C GLY A 314 -11.69 -19.57 13.45
N LEU A 315 -12.16 -18.76 12.49
CA LEU A 315 -12.05 -19.04 11.05
C LEU A 315 -10.62 -18.89 10.53
N VAL A 316 -9.82 -18.02 11.16
CA VAL A 316 -8.37 -17.97 11.00
C VAL A 316 -7.74 -18.32 12.34
N LYS A 317 -6.84 -19.31 12.36
CA LYS A 317 -6.09 -19.68 13.56
C LYS A 317 -4.73 -18.95 13.59
N PRO A 318 -4.56 -17.89 14.38
CA PRO A 318 -3.26 -17.26 14.53
C PRO A 318 -2.37 -18.11 15.46
N ILE A 319 -1.07 -18.18 15.16
CA ILE A 319 -0.08 -18.83 16.02
C ILE A 319 1.18 -17.97 16.06
N LYS A 320 1.52 -17.49 17.26
CA LYS A 320 2.73 -16.69 17.48
C LYS A 320 3.95 -17.62 17.64
N SER A 321 4.58 -17.98 16.54
CA SER A 321 5.78 -18.84 16.50
C SER A 321 6.52 -18.73 15.17
N GLU A 322 7.56 -19.55 15.03
CA GLU A 322 8.36 -19.71 13.81
C GLU A 322 8.33 -21.14 13.32
N ILE A 323 8.52 -21.34 12.02
CA ILE A 323 8.70 -22.68 11.46
C ILE A 323 10.12 -23.13 11.78
N LYS A 324 10.22 -24.22 12.53
CA LYS A 324 11.50 -24.87 12.84
C LYS A 324 11.98 -25.74 11.69
N GLN A 325 11.10 -26.58 11.18
CA GLN A 325 11.37 -27.49 10.06
C GLN A 325 10.08 -27.96 9.40
N PHE A 326 10.19 -28.39 8.14
CA PHE A 326 9.11 -29.09 7.45
C PHE A 326 9.12 -30.59 7.77
N GLU A 327 7.94 -31.20 7.63
CA GLU A 327 7.70 -32.64 7.63
C GLU A 327 6.93 -33.02 6.36
N LYS A 328 6.76 -34.32 6.08
CA LYS A 328 6.15 -34.80 4.82
C LYS A 328 4.77 -34.20 4.53
N ASN A 329 3.93 -34.07 5.56
CA ASN A 329 2.52 -33.64 5.45
C ASN A 329 2.24 -32.34 6.21
N GLY A 330 3.27 -31.54 6.51
CA GLY A 330 3.10 -30.37 7.37
C GLY A 330 4.42 -29.72 7.81
N LEU A 331 4.39 -29.10 8.97
CA LEU A 331 5.53 -28.42 9.56
C LEU A 331 5.51 -28.48 11.08
N VAL A 332 6.69 -28.30 11.68
CA VAL A 332 6.88 -28.18 13.12
C VAL A 332 7.30 -26.76 13.43
N LEU A 333 6.66 -26.18 14.43
CA LEU A 333 6.97 -24.86 14.94
C LEU A 333 8.04 -24.91 16.04
N GLU A 334 8.68 -23.78 16.32
CA GLU A 334 9.71 -23.68 17.38
C GLU A 334 9.14 -23.99 18.78
N ASN A 335 7.86 -23.73 19.01
CA ASN A 335 7.18 -24.12 20.24
C ASN A 335 6.79 -25.62 20.30
N GLY A 336 7.21 -26.43 19.33
CA GLY A 336 6.96 -27.87 19.26
C GLY A 336 5.63 -28.27 18.63
N LEU A 337 4.73 -27.32 18.33
CA LEU A 337 3.45 -27.63 17.68
C LEU A 337 3.66 -28.17 16.26
N LYS A 338 2.96 -29.25 15.94
CA LYS A 338 2.90 -29.81 14.59
C LYS A 338 1.64 -29.34 13.88
N ILE A 339 1.79 -28.87 12.65
CA ILE A 339 0.69 -28.35 11.84
C ILE A 339 0.63 -29.12 10.53
N LEU A 340 -0.50 -29.77 10.27
CA LEU A 340 -0.76 -30.36 8.97
C LEU A 340 -1.02 -29.25 7.95
N ALA A 341 -0.39 -29.35 6.78
CA ALA A 341 -0.53 -28.37 5.73
C ALA A 341 -0.46 -29.06 4.36
N ASP A 342 -1.37 -28.69 3.47
CA ASP A 342 -1.29 -29.03 2.05
C ASP A 342 -0.59 -27.92 1.26
N VAL A 343 -0.66 -26.67 1.77
CA VAL A 343 -0.06 -25.49 1.16
C VAL A 343 0.56 -24.60 2.23
N VAL A 344 1.75 -24.08 1.97
CA VAL A 344 2.41 -23.04 2.77
C VAL A 344 2.66 -21.81 1.89
N ILE A 345 2.09 -20.68 2.28
CA ILE A 345 2.21 -19.39 1.58
C ILE A 345 3.09 -18.47 2.41
N PHE A 346 4.26 -18.13 1.89
CA PHE A 346 5.19 -17.19 2.52
C PHE A 346 4.84 -15.75 2.17
N CYS A 347 4.41 -14.98 3.17
CA CYS A 347 4.22 -13.53 3.11
C CYS A 347 5.40 -12.81 3.81
N THR A 348 6.62 -13.22 3.46
CA THR A 348 7.88 -12.89 4.14
C THR A 348 8.63 -11.70 3.52
N GLY A 349 7.92 -10.91 2.71
CA GLY A 349 8.41 -9.67 2.15
C GLY A 349 9.23 -9.83 0.88
N TYR A 350 9.98 -8.78 0.55
CA TYR A 350 10.67 -8.65 -0.73
C TYR A 350 12.08 -8.09 -0.53
N LYS A 351 12.92 -8.26 -1.55
CA LYS A 351 14.23 -7.62 -1.66
C LYS A 351 14.23 -6.63 -2.82
N LEU A 352 14.95 -5.52 -2.62
CA LEU A 352 15.28 -4.59 -3.70
C LEU A 352 16.26 -5.27 -4.67
N CYS A 353 16.07 -5.07 -5.97
CA CYS A 353 17.02 -5.54 -6.98
C CYS A 353 17.80 -4.36 -7.53
N LEU A 354 19.12 -4.37 -7.33
CA LEU A 354 20.05 -3.41 -7.91
C LEU A 354 21.19 -4.10 -8.67
N ASP A 355 21.00 -5.38 -9.03
CA ASP A 355 22.03 -6.24 -9.63
C ASP A 355 22.54 -5.71 -11.00
N TYR A 356 21.84 -4.73 -11.59
CA TYR A 356 22.27 -4.06 -12.82
C TYR A 356 23.34 -2.97 -12.57
N PHE A 357 23.54 -2.52 -11.33
CA PHE A 357 24.63 -1.60 -11.02
C PHE A 357 25.95 -2.34 -10.86
N ASP A 358 27.05 -1.66 -11.19
CA ASP A 358 28.37 -2.16 -10.87
C ASP A 358 28.68 -2.04 -9.37
N HIS A 359 29.75 -2.72 -8.96
CA HIS A 359 30.18 -2.79 -7.56
C HIS A 359 30.45 -1.40 -6.95
N GLU A 360 31.02 -0.46 -7.73
CA GLU A 360 31.38 0.86 -7.21
C GLU A 360 30.14 1.70 -6.90
N VAL A 361 29.12 1.67 -7.78
CA VAL A 361 27.85 2.34 -7.48
C VAL A 361 27.18 1.71 -6.26
N LEU A 362 27.13 0.38 -6.15
CA LEU A 362 26.55 -0.30 -4.99
C LEU A 362 27.27 0.02 -3.69
N LYS A 363 28.60 0.16 -3.74
CA LYS A 363 29.43 0.56 -2.59
C LYS A 363 29.12 1.98 -2.14
N ILE A 364 29.00 2.93 -3.07
CA ILE A 364 28.61 4.32 -2.78
C ILE A 364 27.23 4.35 -2.10
N LEU A 365 26.26 3.59 -2.64
CA LEU A 365 24.92 3.47 -2.08
C LEU A 365 24.85 2.73 -0.73
N LYS A 366 25.98 2.19 -0.25
CA LYS A 366 26.08 1.29 0.90
C LYS A 366 25.04 0.17 0.84
N PHE A 367 24.89 -0.45 -0.33
CA PHE A 367 23.88 -1.47 -0.57
C PHE A 367 24.09 -2.71 0.32
N ASP A 368 23.08 -3.07 1.11
CA ASP A 368 23.05 -4.28 1.91
C ASP A 368 21.74 -5.06 1.64
N PRO A 369 21.79 -6.21 0.94
CA PRO A 369 20.62 -7.00 0.61
C PRO A 369 19.95 -7.67 1.83
N ASN A 370 20.60 -7.66 3.00
CA ASN A 370 20.03 -8.17 4.26
C ASN A 370 19.21 -7.10 4.99
N LYS A 371 19.37 -5.81 4.65
CA LYS A 371 18.61 -4.70 5.24
C LYS A 371 17.35 -4.41 4.42
N SER A 372 16.39 -5.33 4.43
CA SER A 372 15.19 -5.30 3.57
C SER A 372 14.39 -3.98 3.57
N LYS A 373 14.41 -3.22 4.68
CA LYS A 373 13.64 -1.98 4.83
C LYS A 373 14.40 -0.72 4.40
N MET A 374 15.72 -0.73 4.49
CA MET A 374 16.61 0.36 4.10
C MET A 374 17.87 -0.24 3.47
N PRO A 375 17.74 -0.85 2.27
CA PRO A 375 18.84 -1.58 1.65
C PRO A 375 19.93 -0.67 1.10
N ILE A 376 19.65 0.61 0.89
CA ILE A 376 20.59 1.64 0.42
C ILE A 376 20.44 2.91 1.27
N LEU A 377 21.47 3.77 1.24
CA LEU A 377 21.44 5.09 1.84
C LEU A 377 21.49 6.18 0.78
N MET A 378 20.57 7.13 0.88
CA MET A 378 20.41 8.25 -0.04
C MET A 378 19.98 9.48 0.76
N TYR A 379 20.46 10.66 0.36
CA TYR A 379 20.02 11.94 0.91
C TYR A 379 18.54 12.17 0.56
N LYS A 380 17.72 12.42 1.60
CA LYS A 380 16.24 12.44 1.57
C LYS A 380 15.65 11.26 0.78
N TYR A 381 16.29 10.08 0.89
CA TYR A 381 15.89 8.84 0.22
C TYR A 381 15.79 8.91 -1.32
N THR A 382 16.40 9.93 -1.94
CA THR A 382 16.18 10.24 -3.37
C THR A 382 17.49 10.38 -4.15
N VAL A 383 18.49 11.09 -3.64
CA VAL A 383 19.74 11.39 -4.38
C VAL A 383 20.97 11.08 -3.55
N HIS A 384 22.14 10.94 -4.18
CA HIS A 384 23.42 10.75 -3.48
C HIS A 384 24.41 11.82 -3.92
N PRO A 385 25.15 12.47 -3.01
CA PRO A 385 26.04 13.58 -3.38
C PRO A 385 27.20 13.13 -4.28
N ASP A 386 27.63 11.87 -4.20
CA ASP A 386 28.66 11.30 -5.09
C ASP A 386 28.11 10.80 -6.44
N LEU A 387 26.78 10.83 -6.64
CA LEU A 387 26.11 10.39 -7.87
C LEU A 387 25.13 11.46 -8.34
N GLU A 388 25.65 12.65 -8.64
CA GLU A 388 24.88 13.91 -8.90
C GLU A 388 23.79 13.81 -9.98
N ASN A 389 23.87 12.83 -10.88
CA ASN A 389 22.93 12.62 -11.98
C ASN A 389 22.17 11.27 -11.89
N LEU A 390 22.08 10.71 -10.68
CA LEU A 390 21.27 9.55 -10.32
C LEU A 390 20.21 9.96 -9.29
N ALA A 391 18.99 9.45 -9.46
CA ALA A 391 17.96 9.49 -8.43
C ALA A 391 17.25 8.13 -8.26
N MET A 392 16.85 7.84 -7.02
CA MET A 392 15.96 6.74 -6.66
C MET A 392 14.57 7.33 -6.41
N VAL A 393 13.56 6.89 -7.18
CA VAL A 393 12.18 7.36 -7.05
C VAL A 393 11.29 6.14 -6.86
N GLY A 394 10.51 6.11 -5.77
CA GLY A 394 9.68 4.95 -5.42
C GLY A 394 10.24 4.07 -4.31
N GLU A 395 11.37 4.46 -3.71
CA GLU A 395 12.00 3.76 -2.57
C GLU A 395 11.42 4.21 -1.22
N ILE A 396 10.11 4.46 -1.18
CA ILE A 396 9.35 4.86 0.02
C ILE A 396 8.36 3.73 0.36
N ASN A 397 8.20 3.43 1.65
CA ASN A 397 7.24 2.43 2.11
C ASN A 397 5.81 2.97 2.02
N GLY A 398 4.89 2.18 1.46
CA GLY A 398 3.47 2.52 1.39
C GLY A 398 3.00 2.88 -0.03
N LEU A 399 1.69 3.00 -0.18
CA LEU A 399 1.03 3.28 -1.46
C LEU A 399 0.64 4.75 -1.56
N TYR A 400 1.64 5.62 -1.63
CA TYR A 400 1.40 7.06 -1.68
C TYR A 400 2.09 7.70 -2.88
N PHE A 401 1.30 8.04 -3.89
CA PHE A 401 1.81 8.53 -5.18
C PHE A 401 2.44 9.93 -5.08
N ALA A 402 1.98 10.77 -4.15
CA ALA A 402 2.59 12.08 -3.89
C ALA A 402 4.05 11.97 -3.45
N GLY A 403 4.41 10.96 -2.65
CA GLY A 403 5.81 10.71 -2.31
C GLY A 403 6.68 10.50 -3.55
N PHE A 404 6.22 9.67 -4.50
CA PHE A 404 6.95 9.43 -5.75
C PHE A 404 7.02 10.70 -6.61
N GLU A 405 5.95 11.48 -6.64
CA GLU A 405 5.88 12.74 -7.37
C GLU A 405 6.83 13.79 -6.80
N MET A 406 6.91 13.94 -5.48
CA MET A 406 7.82 14.90 -4.85
C MET A 406 9.29 14.48 -5.03
N GLN A 407 9.61 13.19 -4.91
CA GLN A 407 10.93 12.67 -5.25
C GLN A 407 11.31 12.97 -6.71
N ALA A 408 10.38 12.74 -7.65
CA ALA A 408 10.59 13.03 -9.06
C ALA A 408 10.80 14.53 -9.33
N ASN A 409 9.94 15.40 -8.77
CA ASN A 409 10.07 16.85 -8.92
C ASN A 409 11.42 17.35 -8.41
N TRP A 410 11.84 16.91 -7.23
CA TRP A 410 13.10 17.34 -6.65
C TRP A 410 14.30 16.88 -7.48
N ALA A 411 14.34 15.59 -7.84
CA ALA A 411 15.40 15.02 -8.67
C ALA A 411 15.53 15.75 -10.01
N ILE A 412 14.42 16.03 -10.70
CA ILE A 412 14.44 16.74 -11.97
C ILE A 412 14.89 18.20 -11.82
N LYS A 413 14.46 18.89 -10.76
CA LYS A 413 14.95 20.26 -10.47
C LYS A 413 16.46 20.29 -10.23
N LEU A 414 17.01 19.27 -9.55
CA LEU A 414 18.46 19.11 -9.38
C LEU A 414 19.16 18.84 -10.73
N PHE A 415 18.63 17.94 -11.55
CA PHE A 415 19.19 17.62 -12.87
C PHE A 415 19.18 18.81 -13.84
N CYS A 416 18.14 19.64 -13.77
CA CYS A 416 18.06 20.89 -14.54
C CYS A 416 18.91 22.02 -13.95
N GLY A 417 19.42 21.87 -12.72
CA GLY A 417 20.19 22.90 -12.02
C GLY A 417 19.35 24.06 -11.47
N THR A 418 18.02 23.95 -11.48
CA THR A 418 17.11 24.96 -10.91
C THR A 418 17.05 24.88 -9.38
N LYS A 419 17.48 23.75 -8.80
CA LYS A 419 17.78 23.59 -7.38
C LYS A 419 19.19 23.04 -7.25
N LYS A 420 19.80 23.25 -6.08
CA LYS A 420 21.13 22.72 -5.74
C LYS A 420 21.04 21.95 -4.44
N LEU A 421 21.91 20.96 -4.29
CA LEU A 421 22.09 20.29 -3.01
C LEU A 421 22.68 21.28 -1.99
N PRO A 422 22.38 21.10 -0.69
CA PRO A 422 23.05 21.86 0.37
C PRO A 422 24.55 21.51 0.45
N PRO A 423 25.32 22.24 1.27
CA PRO A 423 26.71 21.92 1.55
C PRO A 423 26.94 20.45 1.93
N ARG A 424 28.11 19.92 1.56
CA ARG A 424 28.42 18.47 1.66
C ARG A 424 28.37 17.95 3.09
N ASP A 425 28.84 18.73 4.05
CA ASP A 425 28.80 18.44 5.49
C ASP A 425 27.37 18.21 6.01
N VAL A 426 26.39 19.00 5.54
CA VAL A 426 24.97 18.82 5.87
C VAL A 426 24.46 17.48 5.34
N ILE A 427 24.82 17.13 4.10
CA ILE A 427 24.40 15.87 3.48
C ILE A 427 25.01 14.67 4.20
N ASP A 428 26.32 14.72 4.48
CA ASP A 428 27.04 13.65 5.16
C ASP A 428 26.50 13.43 6.58
N ALA A 429 26.14 14.49 7.30
CA ALA A 429 25.48 14.39 8.60
C ALA A 429 24.11 13.69 8.51
N GLU A 430 23.28 14.01 7.52
CA GLU A 430 21.99 13.34 7.30
C GLU A 430 22.14 11.88 6.84
N LEU A 431 23.15 11.58 6.03
CA LEU A 431 23.49 10.20 5.65
C LEU A 431 23.96 9.39 6.86
N ALA A 432 24.81 9.97 7.73
CA ALA A 432 25.24 9.33 8.97
C ALA A 432 24.06 9.05 9.91
N LYS A 433 23.12 10.00 10.06
CA LYS A 433 21.87 9.76 10.81
C LYS A 433 21.04 8.63 10.19
N SER A 434 20.96 8.58 8.86
CA SER A 434 20.21 7.55 8.14
C SER A 434 20.86 6.17 8.27
N GLU A 435 22.19 6.10 8.29
CA GLU A 435 22.95 4.89 8.56
C GLU A 435 22.71 4.39 9.99
N LEU A 436 22.86 5.26 10.98
CA LEU A 436 22.57 4.93 12.38
C LEU A 436 21.12 4.43 12.53
N ARG A 437 20.18 5.09 11.84
CA ARG A 437 18.77 4.68 11.81
C ARG A 437 18.59 3.31 11.15
N ARG A 438 19.31 2.99 10.07
CA ARG A 438 19.29 1.67 9.43
C ARG A 438 19.82 0.60 10.37
N GLU A 439 20.93 0.84 11.06
CA GLU A 439 21.52 -0.14 11.98
C GLU A 439 20.65 -0.37 13.21
N ASN A 440 20.05 0.71 13.73
CA ASN A 440 19.15 0.64 14.89
C ASN A 440 17.68 0.38 14.52
N ALA A 441 17.35 0.21 13.23
CA ALA A 441 15.98 0.04 12.77
C ALA A 441 15.33 -1.20 13.41
N GLY A 442 16.13 -2.25 13.64
CA GLY A 442 15.67 -3.56 14.08
C GLY A 442 14.42 -3.97 13.31
N ASP A 443 13.33 -4.18 14.06
CA ASP A 443 12.07 -4.60 13.49
C ASP A 443 11.09 -3.45 13.17
N ASN A 444 11.48 -2.17 13.24
CA ASN A 444 10.64 -1.02 12.87
C ASN A 444 10.09 -1.15 11.46
N GLN A 445 8.77 -1.08 11.27
CA GLN A 445 8.13 -1.21 9.96
C GLN A 445 8.44 -0.04 9.03
N PHE A 446 8.58 1.17 9.59
CA PHE A 446 8.80 2.42 8.85
C PHE A 446 10.06 3.12 9.35
N PRO A 447 11.26 2.54 9.11
CA PRO A 447 12.50 3.09 9.63
C PRO A 447 12.93 4.37 8.92
N ARG A 448 12.20 4.86 7.90
CA ARG A 448 12.53 6.13 7.22
C ARG A 448 11.89 7.36 7.88
N GLY A 449 11.12 7.17 8.95
CA GLY A 449 10.34 8.21 9.60
C GLY A 449 8.95 8.37 8.98
N THR A 450 8.28 9.45 9.35
CA THR A 450 6.88 9.69 9.02
C THR A 450 6.72 10.18 7.59
N TYR A 451 5.78 9.57 6.85
CA TYR A 451 5.49 9.90 5.45
C TYR A 451 5.20 11.40 5.27
N ASN A 452 4.29 11.97 6.07
CA ASN A 452 3.84 13.37 5.97
C ASN A 452 5.01 14.35 6.06
N LYS A 453 5.93 14.14 7.01
CA LYS A 453 7.11 14.98 7.19
C LYS A 453 8.04 14.92 5.98
N LEU A 454 8.35 13.73 5.49
CA LEU A 454 9.22 13.55 4.33
C LEU A 454 8.65 14.23 3.07
N ILE A 455 7.35 14.09 2.82
CA ILE A 455 6.76 14.67 1.62
C ILE A 455 6.63 16.19 1.70
N ASP A 456 6.39 16.75 2.88
CA ASP A 456 6.40 18.20 3.08
C ASP A 456 7.80 18.77 2.88
N GLU A 457 8.83 18.13 3.45
CA GLU A 457 10.23 18.52 3.24
C GLU A 457 10.63 18.46 1.77
N LEU A 458 10.18 17.45 1.01
CA LEU A 458 10.43 17.37 -0.43
C LEU A 458 9.60 18.39 -1.22
N ALA A 459 8.37 18.68 -0.81
CA ALA A 459 7.52 19.67 -1.44
C ALA A 459 8.08 21.09 -1.26
N GLU A 460 8.62 21.41 -0.08
CA GLU A 460 9.30 22.66 0.21
C GLU A 460 10.54 22.84 -0.69
N GLU A 461 11.38 21.81 -0.81
CA GLU A 461 12.52 21.80 -1.76
C GLU A 461 12.09 22.03 -3.21
N CYS A 462 10.84 21.69 -3.55
CA CYS A 462 10.26 21.86 -4.87
C CYS A 462 9.48 23.17 -5.05
N ASP A 463 9.34 24.01 -4.02
CA ASP A 463 8.46 25.19 -4.03
C ASP A 463 6.98 24.84 -4.27
N LEU A 464 6.56 23.65 -3.84
CA LEU A 464 5.22 23.08 -4.02
C LEU A 464 4.42 23.02 -2.71
N LEU A 465 5.05 23.28 -1.57
CA LEU A 465 4.36 23.36 -0.29
C LEU A 465 3.51 24.65 -0.25
N PRO A 466 2.19 24.58 0.03
CA PRO A 466 1.36 25.77 0.18
C PRO A 466 1.80 26.63 1.37
N ASP A 467 1.70 27.95 1.23
CA ASP A 467 1.92 28.90 2.33
C ASP A 467 0.73 28.84 3.30
N MET A 468 0.87 28.01 4.33
CA MET A 468 -0.21 27.75 5.29
C MET A 468 -0.56 28.96 6.14
N ASP A 469 0.41 29.83 6.46
CA ASP A 469 0.18 31.04 7.26
C ASP A 469 -0.62 32.06 6.46
N LYS A 470 -0.27 32.25 5.19
CA LYS A 470 -1.05 33.09 4.28
C LYS A 470 -2.47 32.57 4.11
N ILE A 471 -2.64 31.27 3.88
CA ILE A 471 -3.97 30.66 3.73
C ILE A 471 -4.80 30.86 5.01
N LYS A 472 -4.19 30.72 6.20
CA LYS A 472 -4.88 30.96 7.48
C LYS A 472 -5.42 32.38 7.62
N MET A 473 -4.67 33.38 7.14
CA MET A 473 -5.09 34.79 7.18
C MET A 473 -6.17 35.10 6.15
N GLU A 474 -6.14 34.46 4.99
CA GLU A 474 -7.04 34.75 3.86
C GLU A 474 -8.35 33.94 3.88
N ASP A 475 -8.29 32.69 4.35
CA ASP A 475 -9.39 31.71 4.26
C ASP A 475 -9.24 30.66 5.37
N GLU A 476 -9.82 30.95 6.54
CA GLU A 476 -9.75 30.09 7.72
C GLU A 476 -10.39 28.71 7.49
N GLU A 477 -11.47 28.64 6.70
CA GLU A 477 -12.14 27.37 6.38
C GLU A 477 -11.24 26.48 5.50
N LEU A 478 -10.58 27.07 4.50
CA LEU A 478 -9.61 26.37 3.67
C LEU A 478 -8.39 25.91 4.48
N TYR A 479 -7.85 26.77 5.34
CA TYR A 479 -6.77 26.39 6.25
C TYR A 479 -7.17 25.18 7.09
N ARG A 480 -8.37 25.22 7.69
CA ARG A 480 -8.92 24.12 8.48
C ARG A 480 -8.97 22.82 7.66
N MET A 481 -9.52 22.85 6.45
CA MET A 481 -9.56 21.66 5.58
C MET A 481 -8.17 21.13 5.19
N MET A 482 -7.17 21.99 5.03
CA MET A 482 -5.80 21.56 4.70
C MET A 482 -5.02 21.04 5.92
N TRP A 483 -5.35 21.54 7.11
CA TRP A 483 -4.66 21.23 8.34
C TRP A 483 -5.24 20.03 9.09
N GLU A 484 -6.56 19.97 9.24
CA GLU A 484 -7.25 18.92 10.02
C GLU A 484 -7.38 17.61 9.24
N ASN A 485 -7.49 17.67 7.90
CA ASN A 485 -7.62 16.47 7.07
C ASN A 485 -6.26 15.77 6.84
N GLY A 486 -6.28 14.62 6.13
CA GLY A 486 -5.07 13.89 5.76
C GLY A 486 -4.06 14.72 4.96
N THR A 487 -2.79 14.29 4.92
CA THR A 487 -1.83 14.88 3.97
C THR A 487 -2.13 14.37 2.57
N LEU A 488 -2.80 15.19 1.77
CA LEU A 488 -3.30 14.82 0.45
C LEU A 488 -2.35 15.26 -0.68
N PRO A 489 -2.23 14.47 -1.75
CA PRO A 489 -1.55 14.86 -2.98
C PRO A 489 -2.00 16.22 -3.53
N CYS A 490 -3.28 16.58 -3.38
CA CYS A 490 -3.81 17.84 -3.89
C CYS A 490 -3.24 19.09 -3.19
N HIS A 491 -2.60 18.96 -2.03
CA HIS A 491 -1.85 20.06 -1.43
C HIS A 491 -0.73 20.53 -2.35
N PHE A 492 -0.03 19.59 -3.00
CA PHE A 492 1.20 19.88 -3.76
C PHE A 492 0.95 20.40 -5.18
N CYS A 493 -0.31 20.43 -5.63
CA CYS A 493 -0.69 21.14 -6.86
C CYS A 493 -1.42 22.45 -6.59
N PHE A 494 -1.58 22.86 -5.33
CA PHE A 494 -2.42 24.00 -4.95
C PHE A 494 -1.99 25.31 -5.65
N ASN A 495 -0.69 25.60 -5.68
CA ASN A 495 -0.16 26.79 -6.35
C ASN A 495 -0.34 26.76 -7.87
N LYS A 496 -0.46 25.57 -8.48
CA LYS A 496 -0.65 25.38 -9.92
C LYS A 496 -2.13 25.31 -10.31
N ASN A 497 -2.98 24.76 -9.44
CA ASN A 497 -4.40 24.49 -9.71
C ASN A 497 -5.23 24.54 -8.42
N ARG A 498 -5.44 25.75 -7.90
CA ARG A 498 -6.15 26.01 -6.64
C ARG A 498 -7.56 25.42 -6.62
N ASP A 499 -8.33 25.59 -7.69
CA ASP A 499 -9.73 25.14 -7.77
C ASP A 499 -9.86 23.61 -7.65
N LEU A 500 -8.96 22.87 -8.31
CA LEU A 500 -8.94 21.41 -8.20
C LEU A 500 -8.63 20.99 -6.76
N SER A 501 -7.63 21.61 -6.13
CA SER A 501 -7.26 21.30 -4.75
C SER A 501 -8.39 21.58 -3.79
N ILE A 502 -9.04 22.74 -3.87
CA ILE A 502 -10.18 23.11 -3.03
C ILE A 502 -11.34 22.12 -3.24
N LYS A 503 -11.64 21.75 -4.49
CA LYS A 503 -12.68 20.76 -4.77
C LYS A 503 -12.43 19.43 -4.07
N ILE A 504 -11.20 18.91 -4.15
CA ILE A 504 -10.84 17.63 -3.52
C ILE A 504 -10.91 17.75 -1.99
N LEU A 505 -10.41 18.85 -1.43
CA LEU A 505 -10.45 19.11 0.00
C LEU A 505 -11.89 19.12 0.53
N ARG A 506 -12.83 19.74 -0.21
CA ARG A 506 -14.26 19.72 0.12
C ARG A 506 -14.85 18.31 0.07
N GLU A 507 -14.54 17.53 -0.97
CA GLU A 507 -15.00 16.13 -1.04
C GLU A 507 -14.50 15.29 0.15
N VAL A 508 -13.24 15.50 0.57
CA VAL A 508 -12.68 14.80 1.73
C VAL A 508 -13.32 15.27 3.03
N ASP A 509 -13.52 16.57 3.21
CA ASP A 509 -14.16 17.15 4.38
C ASP A 509 -15.61 16.67 4.53
N GLU A 510 -16.36 16.57 3.42
CA GLU A 510 -17.70 15.99 3.39
C GLU A 510 -17.70 14.51 3.84
N ILE A 511 -16.70 13.72 3.44
CA ILE A 511 -16.57 12.32 3.86
C ILE A 511 -16.27 12.23 5.36
N ILE A 512 -15.36 13.06 5.86
CA ILE A 512 -14.94 13.04 7.27
C ILE A 512 -16.09 13.48 8.19
N LYS A 513 -16.82 14.53 7.82
CA LYS A 513 -17.96 15.06 8.60
C LYS A 513 -19.22 14.21 8.51
N LYS A 514 -19.26 13.19 7.65
CA LYS A 514 -20.46 12.39 7.44
C LYS A 514 -20.78 11.54 8.66
N ASN A 515 -21.74 12.01 9.46
CA ASN A 515 -22.26 11.30 10.62
C ASN A 515 -23.27 10.21 10.23
N ILE A 516 -23.22 9.10 10.95
CA ILE A 516 -24.24 8.04 10.94
C ILE A 516 -24.89 8.04 12.31
N ASP A 517 -26.15 8.49 12.36
CA ASP A 517 -26.97 8.41 13.56
C ASP A 517 -27.65 7.03 13.65
N GLU A 518 -27.19 6.20 14.59
CA GLU A 518 -27.81 4.89 14.82
C GLU A 518 -29.21 5.00 15.45
N ARG A 519 -29.58 6.15 16.06
CA ARG A 519 -30.92 6.38 16.61
C ARG A 519 -31.96 6.49 15.50
N LEU A 520 -31.59 7.07 14.36
CA LEU A 520 -32.43 7.20 13.16
C LEU A 520 -32.52 5.90 12.33
N ASN A 521 -31.54 5.00 12.47
CA ASN A 521 -31.49 3.72 11.74
C ASN A 521 -32.32 2.58 12.38
N LYS A 522 -33.19 2.88 13.35
CA LYS A 522 -34.14 1.87 13.89
C LYS A 522 -35.13 1.36 12.83
N SER A 523 -35.39 2.10 11.75
CA SER A 523 -36.32 1.70 10.68
C SER A 523 -35.77 0.57 9.79
N THR A 524 -34.47 0.53 9.53
CA THR A 524 -33.79 -0.56 8.80
C THR A 524 -33.59 -1.79 9.68
N SER A 525 -33.41 -1.60 11.00
CA SER A 525 -33.44 -2.70 11.98
C SER A 525 -34.83 -3.36 12.08
N LEU A 526 -35.91 -2.63 11.77
CA LEU A 526 -37.27 -3.18 11.77
C LEU A 526 -37.52 -4.10 10.58
N LEU A 527 -36.91 -3.83 9.42
CA LEU A 527 -36.96 -4.70 8.25
C LEU A 527 -36.10 -5.95 8.46
N ALA A 528 -34.90 -5.80 9.05
CA ALA A 528 -34.06 -6.93 9.46
C ALA A 528 -34.72 -7.79 10.54
N ARG A 529 -35.44 -7.17 11.50
CA ARG A 529 -36.27 -7.84 12.53
C ARG A 529 -37.57 -8.43 11.97
N LYS A 530 -38.14 -7.87 10.90
CA LYS A 530 -39.30 -8.45 10.20
C LYS A 530 -38.88 -9.64 9.33
N LEU A 531 -37.71 -9.59 8.70
CA LEU A 531 -37.14 -10.71 7.94
C LEU A 531 -36.69 -11.86 8.85
N THR A 532 -36.25 -11.58 10.09
CA THR A 532 -36.04 -12.63 11.12
C THR A 532 -37.34 -13.12 11.78
N ARG A 533 -38.47 -12.39 11.63
CA ARG A 533 -39.79 -12.83 12.14
C ARG A 533 -40.59 -13.65 11.13
N VAL A 534 -40.23 -13.65 9.85
CA VAL A 534 -40.90 -14.46 8.81
C VAL A 534 -39.92 -15.52 8.31
N GLY A 535 -39.77 -16.59 9.10
CA GLY A 535 -39.04 -17.80 8.69
C GLY A 535 -38.36 -18.52 9.85
N PHE A 536 -38.91 -19.68 10.23
CA PHE A 536 -38.41 -20.66 11.20
C PHE A 536 -38.46 -20.29 12.70
N LYS A 537 -39.63 -20.57 13.31
CA LYS A 537 -39.73 -21.00 14.70
C LYS A 537 -38.98 -22.34 14.85
N ILE A 538 -37.86 -22.34 15.58
CA ILE A 538 -37.38 -23.56 16.27
C ILE A 538 -37.59 -23.28 17.76
N MET A 539 -38.42 -24.12 18.39
CA MET A 539 -38.73 -24.06 19.82
C MET A 539 -37.47 -24.27 20.66
N PHE A 540 -37.13 -23.29 21.49
CA PHE A 540 -36.27 -23.49 22.64
C PHE A 540 -37.08 -24.21 23.72
N PHE A 541 -36.80 -25.50 23.97
CA PHE A 541 -37.10 -26.11 25.26
C PHE A 541 -35.89 -25.92 26.17
N GLN A 542 -36.10 -25.25 27.29
CA GLN A 542 -35.22 -25.31 28.44
C GLN A 542 -35.34 -26.69 29.06
N THR A 543 -34.29 -27.50 29.05
CA THR A 543 -34.10 -28.57 30.03
C THR A 543 -32.64 -28.69 30.42
N THR A 544 -32.41 -28.53 31.71
CA THR A 544 -31.25 -28.92 32.48
C THR A 544 -30.86 -30.39 32.26
N SER A 545 -29.54 -30.64 32.26
CA SER A 545 -28.82 -31.92 32.38
C SER A 545 -29.15 -33.04 31.36
N LEU A 546 -28.16 -33.43 30.54
CA LEU A 546 -27.67 -34.81 30.38
C LEU A 546 -26.53 -34.87 29.35
N ASN A 547 -25.64 -35.83 29.57
CA ASN A 547 -24.43 -36.13 28.80
C ASN A 547 -24.72 -36.68 27.38
N THR A 548 -23.64 -36.74 26.60
CA THR A 548 -23.36 -37.57 25.40
C THR A 548 -23.92 -37.16 24.03
N ILE A 549 -22.96 -36.91 23.12
CA ILE A 549 -22.92 -37.21 21.67
C ILE A 549 -24.24 -36.97 20.91
N ASP A 550 -24.44 -35.77 20.33
CA ASP A 550 -25.11 -35.58 19.02
C ASP A 550 -25.21 -34.11 18.59
N SER A 551 -24.07 -33.41 18.48
CA SER A 551 -24.01 -32.07 17.85
C SER A 551 -23.29 -32.08 16.49
N PHE A 552 -22.81 -33.24 16.04
CA PHE A 552 -22.02 -33.36 14.81
C PHE A 552 -22.86 -33.71 13.57
N CYS A 553 -24.04 -34.35 13.75
CA CYS A 553 -24.90 -34.75 12.63
C CYS A 553 -25.78 -33.62 12.07
N LEU A 554 -26.11 -32.60 12.88
CA LEU A 554 -27.04 -31.53 12.46
C LEU A 554 -26.38 -30.47 11.55
N LEU A 555 -25.08 -30.19 11.73
CA LEU A 555 -24.35 -29.25 10.88
C LEU A 555 -24.03 -29.80 9.47
N VAL A 556 -23.92 -31.14 9.33
CA VAL A 556 -23.65 -31.79 8.04
C VAL A 556 -24.88 -31.81 7.13
N LEU A 557 -26.10 -31.82 7.70
CA LEU A 557 -27.35 -31.74 6.93
C LEU A 557 -27.65 -30.34 6.41
N ILE A 558 -27.31 -29.29 7.17
CA ILE A 558 -27.55 -27.89 6.77
C ILE A 558 -26.65 -27.50 5.58
N ASN A 559 -25.40 -27.98 5.54
CA ASN A 559 -24.49 -27.69 4.42
C ASN A 559 -24.78 -28.46 3.12
N ARG A 560 -25.66 -29.49 3.14
CA ARG A 560 -26.04 -30.25 1.93
C ARG A 560 -27.32 -29.77 1.25
N LEU A 561 -28.16 -28.97 1.91
CA LEU A 561 -29.47 -28.56 1.38
C LEU A 561 -29.51 -27.14 0.78
N VAL A 562 -28.53 -26.30 1.08
CA VAL A 562 -28.43 -24.93 0.53
C VAL A 562 -28.24 -24.87 -1.00
N PRO A 563 -27.61 -25.85 -1.69
CA PRO A 563 -27.50 -25.82 -3.15
C PRO A 563 -28.79 -26.15 -3.92
N LEU A 564 -29.86 -26.62 -3.27
CA LEU A 564 -31.10 -27.06 -3.94
C LEU A 564 -32.11 -25.93 -4.19
N PHE A 565 -31.94 -24.75 -3.59
CA PHE A 565 -32.88 -23.61 -3.74
C PHE A 565 -32.44 -22.54 -4.77
N ILE A 566 -31.35 -22.76 -5.51
CA ILE A 566 -30.87 -21.86 -6.58
C ILE A 566 -31.25 -22.35 -7.99
N LYS A 567 -32.01 -23.45 -8.09
CA LYS A 567 -32.68 -23.88 -9.31
C LYS A 567 -34.19 -23.81 -9.08
N ASP A 568 -34.79 -22.65 -9.29
CA ASP A 568 -35.98 -22.53 -10.13
C ASP A 568 -36.42 -21.06 -10.26
N ARG A 569 -36.36 -20.58 -11.51
CA ARG A 569 -37.05 -19.37 -11.97
C ARG A 569 -38.54 -19.62 -11.89
N LEU A 570 -39.32 -18.80 -11.18
CA LEU A 570 -40.72 -18.56 -11.53
C LEU A 570 -41.18 -17.17 -11.06
N THR A 571 -41.38 -16.31 -12.06
CA THR A 571 -42.48 -15.36 -12.21
C THR A 571 -42.52 -14.12 -11.31
N LEU A 572 -41.87 -13.06 -11.80
CA LEU A 572 -42.16 -11.66 -11.54
C LEU A 572 -43.51 -11.25 -12.18
N HIS A 573 -44.60 -11.34 -11.42
CA HIS A 573 -45.82 -10.55 -11.66
C HIS A 573 -46.64 -10.46 -10.39
N LEU A 574 -47.23 -9.29 -10.15
CA LEU A 574 -48.06 -8.89 -9.00
C LEU A 574 -47.28 -8.23 -7.85
N PHE A 575 -47.16 -6.90 -7.92
CA PHE A 575 -47.66 -5.93 -6.93
C PHE A 575 -47.08 -4.55 -7.26
N LYS A 576 -47.59 -3.98 -8.36
CA LYS A 576 -47.70 -2.52 -8.50
C LYS A 576 -48.96 -2.10 -7.77
N ASN A 577 -48.84 -1.00 -7.03
CA ASN A 577 -49.88 -0.13 -6.46
C ASN A 577 -50.22 -0.29 -4.97
N LYS A 578 -50.26 0.90 -4.33
CA LYS A 578 -50.90 1.31 -3.06
C LYS A 578 -50.07 0.99 -1.80
N ILE A 579 -49.71 1.94 -0.92
CA ILE A 579 -50.30 3.22 -0.52
C ILE A 579 -49.24 4.09 0.20
N LYS A 580 -49.36 5.41 0.03
CA LYS A 580 -48.73 6.49 0.83
C LYS A 580 -48.96 6.31 2.34
N ILE A 581 -47.92 6.50 3.14
CA ILE A 581 -47.79 7.45 4.28
C ILE A 581 -46.33 7.39 4.73
#